data_AF-A0A564HXF0-F1
#
_entry.id   AF-A0A564HXF0-F1
#
_cell.length_a   1.000
_cell.length_b   1.000
_cell.length_c   1.000
_cell.angle_alpha   90.00
_cell.angle_beta   90.00
_cell.angle_gamma   90.00
#
_symmetry.space_group_name_H-M   'P 1'
#
loop_
_entity.id
_entity.type
_entity.pdbx_description
1 polymer ?
#
loop_
_entity_poly.entity_id
_entity_poly.type
_entity_poly.pdbx_seq_one_letter_code
_entity_poly.pdbx_strand_id
1 'polypeptide(L)'
;MTHNKKWVFSELVKDSNDLSQLIAYAIYKADKDDMANSMRSNAKTEPEIQVKLDDFHDSVATTPRLLQNYQNRAETLMRSVANDIANKAKLQATQQIDAIKAEHIKALKKESTKAVDEYHKKIKQNAVETQTRRGWLWDFTVSGFSGVWATFLLIGGVWLISMATASDDDRNQVTGSFWKRMQNYTSSSPLPDSKNEVAHPTQQNKPNSAP
;
A
#
# COMPACT_ATOMS: atom_id res chain seq x y z
N MET A 1 -70.91 32.78 25.19
CA MET A 1 -70.03 31.60 25.02
C MET A 1 -68.70 32.12 24.50
N THR A 2 -67.65 32.08 25.33
CA THR A 2 -66.31 32.50 24.91
C THR A 2 -65.75 31.43 23.98
N HIS A 3 -65.75 31.68 22.66
CA HIS A 3 -65.04 30.81 21.71
C HIS A 3 -63.56 30.81 22.12
N ASN A 4 -63.10 29.68 22.65
CA ASN A 4 -61.69 29.48 22.94
C ASN A 4 -60.96 29.43 21.60
N LYS A 5 -60.29 30.53 21.24
CA LYS A 5 -59.56 30.66 19.97
C LYS A 5 -58.45 29.61 19.95
N LYS A 6 -58.57 28.62 19.05
CA LYS A 6 -57.55 27.61 18.86
C LYS A 6 -56.40 28.18 18.04
N TRP A 7 -55.18 27.97 18.50
CA TRP A 7 -53.98 28.38 17.79
C TRP A 7 -53.35 27.18 17.11
N VAL A 8 -53.14 27.24 15.79
CA VAL A 8 -52.50 26.14 15.03
C VAL A 8 -51.16 25.72 15.63
N PHE A 9 -50.36 26.66 16.14
CA PHE A 9 -49.11 26.34 16.82
C PHE A 9 -49.33 25.41 18.02
N SER A 10 -50.26 25.76 18.92
CA SER A 10 -50.58 24.94 20.09
C SER A 10 -51.21 23.60 19.73
N GLU A 11 -51.79 23.47 18.53
CA GLU A 11 -52.36 22.22 18.04
C GLU A 11 -51.33 21.30 17.36
N LEU A 12 -50.36 21.87 16.64
CA LEU A 12 -49.30 21.10 15.97
C LEU A 12 -48.10 20.83 16.90
N VAL A 13 -47.76 21.77 17.78
CA VAL A 13 -46.57 21.75 18.63
C VAL A 13 -47.00 21.58 20.09
N LYS A 14 -46.97 20.33 20.54
CA LYS A 14 -47.17 19.92 21.93
C LYS A 14 -45.84 19.88 22.69
N ASP A 15 -44.75 19.59 22.00
CA ASP A 15 -43.38 19.65 22.53
C ASP A 15 -42.51 20.55 21.65
N SER A 16 -41.94 21.60 22.25
CA SER A 16 -41.06 22.54 21.54
C SER A 16 -39.70 21.95 21.16
N ASN A 17 -39.35 20.77 21.69
CA ASN A 17 -38.13 20.05 21.32
C ASN A 17 -38.37 19.01 20.22
N ASP A 18 -39.63 18.75 19.84
CA ASP A 18 -39.95 17.86 18.73
C ASP A 18 -39.78 18.60 17.40
N LEU A 19 -38.68 18.30 16.72
CA LEU A 19 -38.36 18.87 15.41
C LEU A 19 -39.44 18.58 14.35
N SER A 20 -40.08 17.40 14.40
CA SER A 20 -41.14 17.05 13.45
C SER A 20 -42.33 17.98 13.60
N GLN A 21 -42.72 18.29 14.84
CA GLN A 21 -43.82 19.21 15.14
C GLN A 21 -43.48 20.65 14.73
N LEU A 22 -42.24 21.10 14.96
CA LEU A 22 -41.79 22.41 14.51
C LEU A 22 -41.77 22.52 12.99
N ILE A 23 -41.30 21.48 12.29
CA ILE A 23 -41.34 21.41 10.83
C ILE A 23 -42.80 21.43 10.35
N ALA A 24 -43.71 20.70 10.98
CA ALA A 24 -45.13 20.71 10.62
C ALA A 24 -45.72 22.13 10.71
N TYR A 25 -45.37 22.88 11.76
CA TYR A 25 -45.78 24.28 11.89
C TYR A 25 -45.15 25.19 10.83
N ALA A 26 -43.87 24.99 10.49
CA ALA A 26 -43.20 25.73 9.43
C ALA A 26 -43.87 25.48 8.06
N ILE A 27 -44.23 24.23 7.77
CA ILE A 27 -44.96 23.87 6.55
C ILE A 27 -46.34 24.56 6.51
N TYR A 28 -47.07 24.57 7.63
CA TYR A 28 -48.33 25.33 7.73
C TYR A 28 -48.13 26.83 7.42
N LYS A 29 -47.07 27.43 7.96
CA LYS A 29 -46.75 28.85 7.73
C LYS A 29 -46.40 29.12 6.27
N ALA A 30 -45.68 28.21 5.62
CA ALA A 30 -45.37 28.29 4.18
C ALA A 30 -46.65 28.22 3.34
N ASP A 31 -47.51 27.22 3.57
CA ASP A 31 -48.80 27.09 2.85
C ASP A 31 -49.69 28.33 3.04
N LYS A 32 -49.70 28.93 4.24
CA LYS A 32 -50.44 30.17 4.53
C LYS A 32 -49.90 31.36 3.72
N ASP A 33 -48.58 31.46 3.59
CA ASP A 33 -47.93 32.52 2.79
C ASP A 33 -48.18 32.31 1.29
N ASP A 34 -48.05 31.08 0.80
CA ASP A 34 -48.35 30.71 -0.58
C ASP A 34 -49.80 31.06 -0.96
N MET A 35 -50.75 30.83 -0.05
CA MET A 35 -52.14 31.24 -0.24
C MET A 35 -52.29 32.75 -0.36
N ALA A 36 -51.64 33.51 0.52
CA ALA A 36 -51.67 34.97 0.46
C ALA A 36 -51.07 35.49 -0.86
N ASN A 37 -49.91 34.97 -1.26
CA ASN A 37 -49.22 35.36 -2.48
C ASN A 37 -50.01 34.99 -3.74
N SER A 38 -50.66 33.83 -3.75
CA SER A 38 -51.60 33.43 -4.80
C SER A 38 -52.76 34.41 -4.93
N MET A 39 -53.39 34.82 -3.83
CA MET A 39 -54.50 35.77 -3.88
C MET A 39 -54.07 37.18 -4.30
N ARG A 40 -52.91 37.66 -3.84
CA ARG A 40 -52.32 38.92 -4.31
C ARG A 40 -52.06 38.89 -5.82
N SER A 41 -51.53 37.77 -6.32
CA SER A 41 -51.29 37.57 -7.76
C SER A 41 -52.59 37.56 -8.58
N ASN A 42 -53.72 37.20 -7.95
CA ASN A 42 -55.05 37.23 -8.54
C ASN A 42 -55.80 38.57 -8.32
N ALA A 43 -55.07 39.65 -8.01
CA ALA A 43 -55.59 41.00 -7.78
C ALA A 43 -56.69 41.09 -6.70
N LYS A 44 -56.67 40.19 -5.71
CA LYS A 44 -57.53 40.29 -4.53
C LYS A 44 -57.06 41.42 -3.62
N THR A 45 -58.01 42.05 -2.94
CA THR A 45 -57.73 43.11 -1.98
C THR A 45 -57.23 42.51 -0.66
N GLU A 46 -56.41 43.26 0.10
CA GLU A 46 -55.89 42.78 1.39
C GLU A 46 -57.00 42.36 2.39
N PRO A 47 -58.17 43.03 2.47
CA PRO A 47 -59.27 42.56 3.30
C PRO A 47 -59.82 41.19 2.87
N GLU A 48 -59.97 40.92 1.58
CA GLU A 48 -60.41 39.60 1.08
C GLU A 48 -59.39 38.51 1.38
N ILE A 49 -58.09 38.85 1.26
CA ILE A 49 -56.99 37.95 1.62
C ILE A 49 -57.07 37.60 3.10
N GLN A 50 -57.21 38.59 3.97
CA GLN A 50 -57.26 38.38 5.41
C GLN A 50 -58.41 37.45 5.82
N VAL A 51 -59.61 37.66 5.28
CA VAL A 51 -60.77 36.78 5.51
C VAL A 51 -60.41 35.33 5.13
N LYS A 52 -59.81 35.13 3.96
CA LYS A 52 -59.46 33.78 3.51
C LYS A 52 -58.35 33.14 4.35
N LEU A 53 -57.38 33.92 4.81
CA LEU A 53 -56.31 33.45 5.68
C LEU A 53 -56.80 33.09 7.09
N ASP A 54 -57.85 33.76 7.57
CA ASP A 54 -58.51 33.44 8.83
C ASP A 54 -59.36 32.17 8.69
N ASP A 55 -60.15 32.05 7.61
CA ASP A 55 -60.87 30.80 7.29
C ASP A 55 -59.92 29.60 7.20
N PHE A 56 -58.76 29.79 6.55
CA PHE A 56 -57.73 28.77 6.44
C PHE A 56 -57.14 28.42 7.81
N HIS A 57 -56.82 29.41 8.64
CA HIS A 57 -56.32 29.19 10.00
C HIS A 57 -57.31 28.38 10.83
N ASP A 58 -58.57 28.78 10.84
CA ASP A 58 -59.62 28.12 11.61
C ASP A 58 -59.87 26.70 11.10
N SER A 59 -59.87 26.50 9.77
CA SER A 59 -60.00 25.18 9.17
C SER A 59 -58.90 24.23 9.64
N VAL A 60 -57.63 24.67 9.61
CA VAL A 60 -56.50 23.86 10.07
C VAL A 60 -56.56 23.64 11.59
N ALA A 61 -56.84 24.67 12.38
CA ALA A 61 -56.86 24.58 13.84
C ALA A 61 -57.98 23.68 14.39
N THR A 62 -59.08 23.54 13.65
CA THR A 62 -60.26 22.79 14.09
C THR A 62 -60.40 21.41 13.47
N THR A 63 -59.68 21.12 12.38
CA THR A 63 -59.80 19.85 11.65
C THR A 63 -58.63 18.91 11.95
N PRO A 64 -58.83 17.82 12.73
CA PRO A 64 -57.76 16.88 13.09
C PRO A 64 -57.03 16.28 11.89
N ARG A 65 -57.76 15.97 10.81
CA ARG A 65 -57.18 15.41 9.58
C ARG A 65 -56.19 16.36 8.92
N LEU A 66 -56.43 17.68 8.97
CA LEU A 66 -55.52 18.66 8.39
C LEU A 66 -54.26 18.79 9.25
N LEU A 67 -54.40 18.80 10.58
CA LEU A 67 -53.26 18.77 11.50
C LEU A 67 -52.38 17.53 11.26
N GLN A 68 -52.99 16.35 11.14
CA GLN A 68 -52.29 15.11 10.86
C GLN A 68 -51.59 15.13 9.49
N ASN A 69 -52.17 15.77 8.48
CA ASN A 69 -51.52 15.93 7.18
C ASN A 69 -50.20 16.71 7.30
N TYR A 70 -50.19 17.82 8.04
CA TYR A 70 -48.97 18.59 8.28
C TYR A 70 -47.91 17.78 9.03
N GLN A 71 -48.31 16.98 10.02
CA GLN A 71 -47.40 16.07 10.73
C GLN A 71 -46.81 15.02 9.79
N ASN A 72 -47.64 14.36 8.98
CA ASN A 72 -47.18 13.35 8.01
C ASN A 72 -46.22 13.95 6.96
N ARG A 73 -46.48 15.18 6.50
CA ARG A 73 -45.59 15.91 5.58
C ARG A 73 -44.24 16.20 6.24
N ALA A 74 -44.24 16.61 7.51
CA ALA A 74 -43.01 16.85 8.26
C ALA A 74 -42.18 15.57 8.42
N GLU A 75 -42.80 14.46 8.79
CA GLU A 75 -42.13 13.16 8.90
C GLU A 75 -41.54 12.71 7.56
N THR A 76 -42.29 12.89 6.48
CA THR A 76 -41.83 12.53 5.12
C THR A 76 -40.62 13.38 4.72
N LEU A 77 -40.66 14.69 4.99
CA LEU A 77 -39.55 15.59 4.72
C LEU A 77 -38.30 15.22 5.53
N MET A 78 -38.46 14.93 6.82
CA MET A 78 -37.36 14.49 7.68
C MET A 78 -36.72 13.20 7.17
N ARG A 79 -37.53 12.21 6.79
CA ARG A 79 -37.04 10.95 6.21
C ARG A 79 -36.29 11.19 4.90
N SER A 80 -36.81 12.06 4.04
CA SER A 80 -36.14 12.45 2.79
C SER A 80 -34.77 13.06 3.05
N VAL A 81 -34.68 14.04 3.95
CA VAL A 81 -33.42 14.70 4.30
C VAL A 81 -32.43 13.72 4.91
N ALA A 82 -32.87 12.86 5.84
CA ALA A 82 -32.00 11.85 6.44
C ALA A 82 -31.46 10.86 5.40
N ASN A 83 -32.31 10.40 4.47
CA ASN A 83 -31.90 9.52 3.39
C ASN A 83 -30.93 10.21 2.43
N ASP A 84 -31.15 11.47 2.09
CA ASP A 84 -30.27 12.24 1.22
C ASP A 84 -28.89 12.42 1.85
N ILE A 85 -28.83 12.71 3.15
CA ILE A 85 -27.57 12.81 3.90
C ILE A 85 -26.85 11.46 3.91
N ALA A 86 -27.57 10.37 4.21
CA ALA A 86 -26.99 9.02 4.24
C ALA A 86 -26.45 8.61 2.86
N ASN A 87 -27.19 8.90 1.79
CA ASN A 87 -26.79 8.61 0.42
C ASN A 87 -25.57 9.44 0.01
N LYS A 88 -25.54 10.74 0.33
CA LYS A 88 -24.37 11.60 0.07
C LYS A 88 -23.14 11.12 0.84
N ALA A 89 -23.28 10.76 2.11
CA ALA A 89 -22.18 10.23 2.90
C ALA A 89 -21.64 8.91 2.33
N LYS A 90 -22.52 7.99 1.91
CA LYS A 90 -22.15 6.73 1.26
C LYS A 90 -21.43 6.96 -0.06
N LEU A 91 -21.91 7.92 -0.87
CA LEU A 91 -21.29 8.27 -2.14
C LEU A 91 -19.88 8.83 -1.91
N GLN A 92 -19.72 9.75 -0.96
CA GLN A 92 -18.42 10.33 -0.60
C GLN A 92 -17.44 9.25 -0.08
N ALA A 93 -17.91 8.35 0.78
CA ALA A 93 -17.08 7.25 1.29
C ALA A 93 -16.63 6.32 0.16
N THR A 94 -17.53 5.96 -0.76
CA THR A 94 -17.19 5.13 -1.93
C THR A 94 -16.16 5.82 -2.82
N GLN A 95 -16.35 7.11 -3.10
CA GLN A 95 -15.40 7.90 -3.90
C GLN A 95 -14.02 7.96 -3.27
N GLN A 96 -13.93 8.15 -1.94
CA GLN A 96 -12.65 8.15 -1.23
C GLN A 96 -11.97 6.78 -1.26
N ILE A 97 -12.74 5.71 -1.04
CA ILE A 97 -12.24 4.33 -1.11
C ILE A 97 -11.70 4.02 -2.50
N ASP A 98 -12.42 4.42 -3.55
CA ASP A 98 -12.00 4.17 -4.93
C ASP A 98 -10.77 4.99 -5.32
N ALA A 99 -10.68 6.24 -4.85
CA ALA A 99 -9.48 7.06 -5.02
C ALA A 99 -8.26 6.41 -4.35
N ILE A 100 -8.40 6.00 -3.08
CA ILE A 100 -7.35 5.32 -2.32
C ILE A 100 -6.94 4.02 -3.00
N LYS A 101 -7.89 3.19 -3.44
CA LYS A 101 -7.60 1.95 -4.17
C LYS A 101 -6.86 2.22 -5.48
N ALA A 102 -7.28 3.23 -6.23
CA ALA A 102 -6.62 3.59 -7.49
C ALA A 102 -5.17 4.04 -7.27
N GLU A 103 -4.92 4.82 -6.21
CA GLU A 103 -3.57 5.21 -5.81
C GLU A 103 -2.71 4.02 -5.38
N HIS A 104 -3.26 3.12 -4.55
CA HIS A 104 -2.55 1.91 -4.13
C HIS A 104 -2.25 0.97 -5.31
N ILE A 105 -3.18 0.80 -6.25
CA ILE A 105 -2.93 -0.02 -7.45
C ILE A 105 -1.81 0.60 -8.31
N LYS A 106 -1.80 1.92 -8.47
CA LYS A 106 -0.73 2.62 -9.20
C LYS A 106 0.62 2.46 -8.48
N ALA A 107 0.65 2.60 -7.16
CA ALA A 107 1.86 2.40 -6.36
C ALA A 107 2.36 0.96 -6.46
N LEU A 108 1.48 -0.04 -6.31
CA LEU A 108 1.81 -1.46 -6.44
C LEU A 108 2.35 -1.80 -7.82
N LYS A 109 1.77 -1.24 -8.90
CA LYS A 109 2.29 -1.44 -10.27
C LYS A 109 3.67 -0.79 -10.45
N LYS A 110 3.91 0.38 -9.85
CA LYS A 110 5.22 1.04 -9.92
C LYS A 110 6.29 0.27 -9.15
N GLU A 111 5.96 -0.26 -7.98
CA GLU A 111 6.90 -1.07 -7.20
C GLU A 111 7.11 -2.45 -7.83
N SER A 112 6.07 -3.07 -8.42
CA SER A 112 6.23 -4.36 -9.12
C SER A 112 7.10 -4.22 -10.37
N THR A 113 6.93 -3.17 -11.16
CA THR A 113 7.77 -2.90 -12.33
C THR A 113 9.23 -2.66 -11.94
N LYS A 114 9.49 -1.86 -10.91
CA LYS A 114 10.85 -1.69 -10.36
C LYS A 114 11.47 -3.00 -9.89
N ALA A 115 10.71 -3.83 -9.17
CA ALA A 115 11.21 -5.12 -8.67
C ALA A 115 11.54 -6.09 -9.81
N VAL A 116 10.70 -6.11 -10.85
CA VAL A 116 10.93 -6.92 -12.06
C VAL A 116 12.17 -6.41 -12.81
N ASP A 117 12.33 -5.10 -12.96
CA ASP A 117 13.50 -4.50 -13.61
C ASP A 117 14.79 -4.78 -12.83
N GLU A 118 14.75 -4.66 -11.50
CA GLU A 118 15.89 -4.98 -10.63
C GLU A 118 16.25 -6.46 -10.70
N TYR A 119 15.25 -7.35 -10.75
CA TYR A 119 15.47 -8.79 -10.92
C TYR A 119 16.11 -9.11 -12.28
N HIS A 120 15.61 -8.52 -13.38
CA HIS A 120 16.21 -8.68 -14.71
C HIS A 120 17.65 -8.13 -14.76
N LYS A 121 17.92 -7.01 -14.08
CA LYS A 121 19.28 -6.45 -13.98
C LYS A 121 20.22 -7.40 -13.23
N LYS A 122 19.77 -7.99 -12.11
CA LYS A 122 20.56 -8.98 -11.36
C LYS A 122 20.82 -10.25 -12.17
N ILE A 123 19.84 -10.74 -12.92
CA ILE A 123 20.05 -11.89 -13.82
C ILE A 123 21.07 -11.55 -14.91
N LYS A 124 20.93 -10.39 -15.57
CA LYS A 124 21.88 -9.97 -16.62
C LYS A 124 23.29 -9.79 -16.06
N GLN A 125 23.45 -9.16 -14.89
CA GLN A 125 24.75 -9.00 -14.23
C GLN A 125 25.36 -10.34 -13.84
N ASN A 126 24.58 -11.23 -13.22
CA ASN A 126 25.04 -12.56 -12.85
C ASN A 126 25.38 -13.39 -14.10
N ALA A 127 24.60 -13.31 -15.18
CA ALA A 127 24.90 -14.02 -16.43
C ALA A 127 26.21 -13.53 -17.06
N VAL A 128 26.44 -12.22 -17.10
CA VAL A 128 27.69 -11.62 -17.60
C VAL A 128 28.87 -12.01 -16.71
N GLU A 129 28.75 -11.89 -15.39
CA GLU A 129 29.84 -12.23 -14.46
C GLU A 129 30.18 -13.72 -14.48
N THR A 130 29.17 -14.59 -14.59
CA THR A 130 29.38 -16.04 -14.70
C THR A 130 30.00 -16.42 -16.04
N GLN A 131 29.63 -15.74 -17.13
CA GLN A 131 30.24 -15.92 -18.45
C GLN A 131 31.70 -15.45 -18.47
N THR A 132 32.00 -14.29 -17.88
CA THR A 132 33.38 -13.77 -17.78
C THR A 132 34.26 -14.66 -16.93
N ARG A 133 33.76 -15.17 -15.79
CA ARG A 133 34.52 -16.13 -14.95
C ARG A 133 34.76 -17.46 -15.65
N ARG A 134 33.77 -18.01 -16.34
CA ARG A 134 33.91 -19.27 -17.07
C ARG A 134 34.83 -19.12 -18.28
N GLY A 135 34.74 -18.00 -19.01
CA GLY A 135 35.65 -17.66 -20.11
C GLY A 135 37.09 -17.48 -19.64
N TRP A 136 37.30 -16.74 -18.55
CA TRP A 136 38.62 -16.57 -17.94
C TRP A 136 39.23 -17.90 -17.48
N LEU A 137 38.43 -18.79 -16.88
CA LEU A 137 38.90 -20.13 -16.50
C LEU A 137 39.34 -20.94 -17.71
N TRP A 138 38.57 -20.93 -18.81
CA TRP A 138 38.94 -21.62 -20.06
C TRP A 138 40.18 -21.04 -20.72
N ASP A 139 40.30 -19.71 -20.76
CA ASP A 139 41.50 -19.05 -21.29
C ASP A 139 42.72 -19.41 -20.43
N PHE A 140 42.61 -19.42 -19.10
CA PHE A 140 43.68 -19.86 -18.21
C PHE A 140 44.10 -21.32 -18.43
N THR A 141 43.15 -22.24 -18.69
CA THR A 141 43.50 -23.64 -18.99
C THR A 141 44.20 -23.81 -20.34
N VAL A 142 43.84 -23.01 -21.34
CA VAL A 142 44.35 -23.17 -22.72
C VAL A 142 45.64 -22.37 -22.94
N SER A 143 45.85 -21.24 -22.26
CA SER A 143 46.87 -20.26 -22.66
C SER A 143 48.27 -20.43 -22.03
N GLY A 144 48.52 -21.40 -21.13
CA GLY A 144 49.90 -21.55 -20.65
C GLY A 144 50.22 -22.46 -19.45
N PHE A 145 49.24 -23.13 -18.83
CA PHE A 145 49.48 -24.05 -17.70
C PHE A 145 48.99 -25.49 -17.98
N SER A 146 49.01 -25.93 -19.24
CA SER A 146 48.60 -27.29 -19.63
C SER A 146 49.45 -28.39 -18.97
N GLY A 147 50.73 -28.12 -18.67
CA GLY A 147 51.64 -29.07 -18.04
C GLY A 147 51.19 -29.50 -16.64
N VAL A 148 50.68 -28.58 -15.82
CA VAL A 148 50.24 -28.89 -14.46
C VAL A 148 48.92 -29.67 -14.45
N TRP A 149 47.98 -29.31 -15.33
CA TRP A 149 46.72 -30.05 -15.49
C TRP A 149 46.95 -31.46 -16.06
N ALA A 150 47.91 -31.65 -16.97
CA ALA A 150 48.28 -32.98 -17.45
C ALA A 150 48.80 -33.86 -16.31
N THR A 151 49.61 -33.31 -15.41
CA THR A 151 50.08 -34.03 -14.21
C THR A 151 48.93 -34.38 -13.27
N PHE A 152 48.01 -33.45 -13.00
CA PHE A 152 46.82 -33.74 -12.18
C PHE A 152 45.92 -34.82 -12.81
N LEU A 153 45.72 -34.79 -14.13
CA LEU A 153 44.95 -35.81 -14.85
C LEU A 153 45.67 -37.18 -14.85
N LEU A 154 46.99 -37.21 -15.02
CA LEU A 154 47.77 -38.45 -14.93
C LEU A 154 47.70 -39.05 -13.53
N ILE A 155 47.89 -38.21 -12.51
CA ILE A 155 47.82 -38.60 -11.10
C ILE A 155 46.42 -39.11 -10.76
N GLY A 156 45.36 -38.40 -11.20
CA GLY A 156 43.98 -38.83 -11.03
C GLY A 156 43.65 -40.11 -11.78
N GLY A 157 44.20 -40.29 -12.98
CA GLY A 157 44.05 -41.52 -13.78
C GLY A 157 44.72 -42.72 -13.13
N VAL A 158 45.96 -42.57 -12.64
CA VAL A 158 46.66 -43.61 -11.87
C VAL A 158 45.90 -43.93 -10.58
N TRP A 159 45.36 -42.92 -9.90
CA TRP A 159 44.55 -43.11 -8.69
C TRP A 159 43.24 -43.88 -8.97
N LEU A 160 42.52 -43.54 -10.05
CA LEU A 160 41.29 -44.24 -10.46
C LEU A 160 41.55 -45.70 -10.86
N ILE A 161 42.62 -45.96 -11.61
CA ILE A 161 43.03 -47.32 -11.96
C ILE A 161 43.39 -48.11 -10.69
N SER A 162 44.15 -47.50 -9.78
CA SER A 162 44.54 -48.14 -8.52
C SER A 162 43.33 -48.45 -7.61
N MET A 163 42.30 -47.61 -7.61
CA MET A 163 41.06 -47.83 -6.84
C MET A 163 40.19 -48.93 -7.47
N ALA A 164 40.17 -49.02 -8.81
CA ALA A 164 39.45 -50.06 -9.53
C ALA A 164 40.08 -51.47 -9.36
N THR A 165 41.39 -51.56 -9.14
CA THR A 165 42.10 -52.85 -9.04
C THR A 165 42.48 -53.29 -7.62
N ALA A 166 42.37 -52.43 -6.61
CA ALA A 166 42.74 -52.74 -5.22
C ALA A 166 41.55 -53.17 -4.34
N SER A 167 41.80 -54.01 -3.33
CA SER A 167 40.84 -54.45 -2.29
C SER A 167 40.60 -53.36 -1.24
N ASP A 168 39.51 -53.45 -0.48
CA ASP A 168 38.98 -52.34 0.34
C ASP A 168 39.93 -51.81 1.42
N ASP A 169 40.80 -52.64 2.00
CA ASP A 169 41.79 -52.22 2.99
C ASP A 169 42.96 -51.41 2.37
N ASP A 170 43.38 -51.77 1.15
CA ASP A 170 44.46 -51.09 0.44
C ASP A 170 44.01 -49.71 -0.09
N ARG A 171 42.72 -49.55 -0.43
CA ARG A 171 42.15 -48.29 -0.90
C ARG A 171 42.35 -47.16 0.11
N ASN A 172 42.11 -47.43 1.40
CA ASN A 172 42.23 -46.40 2.45
C ASN A 172 43.68 -45.97 2.72
N GLN A 173 44.65 -46.86 2.54
CA GLN A 173 46.07 -46.52 2.69
C GLN A 173 46.59 -45.69 1.50
N VAL A 174 46.13 -46.01 0.29
CA VAL A 174 46.48 -45.28 -0.93
C VAL A 174 45.89 -43.86 -0.92
N THR A 175 44.64 -43.68 -0.47
CA THR A 175 44.02 -42.34 -0.39
C THR A 175 44.66 -41.45 0.68
N GLY A 176 44.99 -42.00 1.85
CA GLY A 176 45.65 -41.25 2.92
C GLY A 176 47.07 -40.81 2.55
N SER A 177 47.85 -41.70 1.92
CA SER A 177 49.21 -41.39 1.47
C SER A 177 49.24 -40.42 0.29
N PHE A 178 48.21 -40.43 -0.57
CA PHE A 178 48.06 -39.49 -1.68
C PHE A 178 47.90 -38.04 -1.21
N TRP A 179 46.97 -37.77 -0.27
CA TRP A 179 46.75 -36.42 0.26
C TRP A 179 47.98 -35.84 0.95
N LYS A 180 48.71 -36.68 1.69
CA LYS A 180 49.95 -36.28 2.38
C LYS A 180 51.06 -35.90 1.38
N ARG A 181 51.14 -36.60 0.25
CA ARG A 181 52.10 -36.29 -0.84
C ARG A 181 51.69 -35.02 -1.60
N MET A 182 50.40 -34.84 -1.88
CA MET A 182 49.85 -33.64 -2.52
C MET A 182 50.19 -32.37 -1.74
N GLN A 183 49.99 -32.39 -0.42
CA GLN A 183 50.34 -31.26 0.46
C GLN A 183 51.85 -30.94 0.43
N ASN A 184 52.71 -31.96 0.27
CA ASN A 184 54.15 -31.74 0.17
C ASN A 184 54.57 -31.10 -1.17
N TYR A 185 53.91 -31.44 -2.29
CA TYR A 185 54.20 -30.85 -3.60
C TYR A 185 53.76 -29.39 -3.72
N THR A 186 52.64 -28.99 -3.09
CA THR A 186 52.24 -27.58 -3.07
C THR A 186 53.11 -26.72 -2.16
N SER A 187 53.85 -27.34 -1.24
CA SER A 187 54.73 -26.68 -0.26
C SER A 187 56.19 -26.57 -0.73
N SER A 188 56.56 -27.21 -1.85
CA SER A 188 57.92 -27.15 -2.40
C SER A 188 57.90 -26.39 -3.73
N SER A 189 58.27 -25.10 -3.69
CA SER A 189 58.42 -24.29 -4.91
C SER A 189 59.57 -24.80 -5.77
N PRO A 190 59.40 -24.95 -7.10
CA PRO A 190 60.46 -25.41 -7.99
C PRO A 190 61.09 -24.21 -8.71
N LEU A 191 61.93 -23.42 -8.04
CA LEU A 191 62.85 -22.49 -8.71
C LEU A 191 64.17 -22.41 -7.93
N PRO A 192 65.34 -22.61 -8.57
CA PRO A 192 66.63 -22.48 -7.92
C PRO A 192 66.94 -21.02 -7.59
N ASP A 193 67.43 -20.77 -6.37
CA ASP A 193 67.84 -19.44 -5.88
C ASP A 193 68.89 -18.79 -6.80
N SER A 194 68.49 -17.75 -7.52
CA SER A 194 69.43 -16.80 -8.10
C SER A 194 69.99 -15.91 -6.98
N LYS A 195 71.12 -16.30 -6.38
CA LYS A 195 71.92 -15.42 -5.53
C LYS A 195 72.47 -14.27 -6.38
N ASN A 196 71.99 -13.05 -6.14
CA ASN A 196 72.72 -11.78 -6.35
C ASN A 196 71.95 -10.66 -5.65
N GLU A 197 72.56 -10.04 -4.62
CA GLU A 197 72.54 -8.60 -4.30
C GLU A 197 73.12 -8.42 -2.88
N VAL A 198 74.34 -7.89 -2.72
CA VAL A 198 74.78 -6.47 -2.77
C VAL A 198 74.48 -5.73 -1.46
N ALA A 199 75.55 -5.13 -0.93
CA ALA A 199 75.69 -4.42 0.32
C ALA A 199 74.96 -3.06 0.37
N HIS A 200 74.46 -2.66 1.56
CA HIS A 200 75.04 -1.59 2.38
C HIS A 200 74.22 -1.35 3.68
N PRO A 201 74.84 -0.82 4.76
CA PRO A 201 74.23 -0.74 6.10
C PRO A 201 73.68 0.65 6.42
N THR A 202 72.65 0.73 7.28
CA THR A 202 72.16 2.00 7.84
C THR A 202 72.24 1.99 9.36
N GLN A 203 72.87 3.03 9.90
CA GLN A 203 73.06 3.32 11.32
C GLN A 203 71.75 3.56 12.06
N GLN A 204 71.72 3.07 13.31
CA GLN A 204 70.72 3.26 14.36
C GLN A 204 70.75 4.68 14.93
N ASN A 205 69.58 5.30 15.08
CA ASN A 205 69.36 6.43 15.99
C ASN A 205 68.46 5.98 17.16
N LYS A 206 68.87 6.36 18.38
CA LYS A 206 68.32 5.99 19.69
C LYS A 206 66.99 6.70 20.02
N PRO A 207 66.16 6.16 20.94
CA PRO A 207 64.85 6.69 21.30
C PRO A 207 64.91 7.67 22.48
N ASN A 208 63.97 8.62 22.54
CA ASN A 208 63.69 9.44 23.72
C ASN A 208 62.35 9.00 24.35
N SER A 209 62.41 8.66 25.64
CA SER A 209 61.28 8.52 26.55
C SER A 209 61.27 9.71 27.53
N ALA A 210 60.04 10.20 27.77
CA ALA A 210 59.53 11.19 28.73
C ALA A 210 60.15 11.17 30.16
N PRO A 211 59.83 12.14 31.04
CA PRO A 211 58.69 13.10 31.01
C PRO A 211 59.05 14.60 30.93
#